data_AF-A0A6C0LG32-F1
#
_entry.id   AF-A0A6C0LG32-F1
#
_cell.length_a   1.000
_cell.length_b   1.000
_cell.length_c   1.000
_cell.angle_alpha   90.00
_cell.angle_beta   90.00
_cell.angle_gamma   90.00
#
_symmetry.space_group_name_H-M   'P 1'
#
loop_
_entity.id
_entity.type
_entity.pdbx_description
1 polymer ?
#
loop_
_entity_poly.entity_id
_entity_poly.type
_entity_poly.pdbx_seq_one_letter_code
_entity_poly.pdbx_strand_id
1 'polypeptide(L)'
;MEPDIVTSLEEEDYNSLWEIANVAFEELKSEENALNPKKDKKITCKHKNICEDVCVDCGVCLYFSNVSREGEWNNYKDDCGNYSKNTQRCDTYVDSNPYSRGGTILPGSINTLMAKLQIQQTFSHKQKTYWLIGLEIERAACCLNINSKDIIDTAKKYWHKYMDSGKLTRASVRKGLIAACLLYSCTTNNSPIERQEIIKAFNCDTKTLSKGEKVLFEILNTNNLTYINVQTEDSNSFIRYCSLLKLKFSVSSICNALHDKHKVPLQAVTPKSAVGGIIAYIVKFKLNLKTPTKTVISATVDVCTPTLNKVIQLIHNLENKDSD
;
A
#
# COMPACT_ATOMS: atom_id res chain seq x y z
N MET A 1 -33.83 6.71 65.49
CA MET A 1 -33.28 7.62 66.53
C MET A 1 -32.04 6.97 67.07
N GLU A 2 -30.92 7.28 66.44
CA GLU A 2 -29.57 7.23 66.99
C GLU A 2 -28.80 8.33 66.23
N PRO A 3 -27.87 9.06 66.88
CA PRO A 3 -27.73 10.49 66.66
C PRO A 3 -26.56 10.86 65.73
N ASP A 4 -26.82 11.84 64.85
CA ASP A 4 -25.82 12.60 64.09
C ASP A 4 -24.95 13.43 65.04
N ILE A 5 -23.79 12.90 65.43
CA ILE A 5 -22.77 13.64 66.20
C ILE A 5 -21.37 13.22 65.71
N VAL A 6 -21.02 13.43 64.42
CA VAL A 6 -19.62 13.56 63.97
C VAL A 6 -19.58 14.26 62.59
N THR A 7 -20.01 15.52 62.47
CA THR A 7 -19.94 16.25 61.18
C THR A 7 -19.66 17.74 61.33
N SER A 8 -18.94 18.15 62.39
CA SER A 8 -18.59 19.56 62.58
C SER A 8 -17.18 19.82 63.13
N LEU A 9 -16.32 18.80 63.23
CA LEU A 9 -14.94 18.96 63.74
C LEU A 9 -13.86 18.62 62.72
N GLU A 10 -14.20 18.21 61.50
CA GLU A 10 -13.21 17.84 60.46
C GLU A 10 -13.13 18.85 59.29
N GLU A 11 -14.14 19.70 59.06
CA GLU A 11 -14.13 20.64 57.93
C GLU A 11 -13.36 21.95 58.21
N GLU A 12 -13.27 22.39 59.47
CA GLU A 12 -12.52 23.60 59.84
C GLU A 12 -11.00 23.41 59.73
N ASP A 13 -10.50 22.21 60.02
CA ASP A 13 -9.06 21.89 59.96
C ASP A 13 -8.53 21.80 58.51
N TYR A 14 -9.32 21.28 57.57
CA TYR A 14 -8.91 21.20 56.16
C TYR A 14 -8.81 22.57 55.50
N ASN A 15 -9.73 23.49 55.79
CA ASN A 15 -9.67 24.84 55.24
C ASN A 15 -8.47 25.63 55.78
N SER A 16 -8.15 25.47 57.06
CA SER A 16 -6.96 26.05 57.69
C SER A 16 -5.66 25.54 57.04
N LEU A 17 -5.58 24.25 56.72
CA LEU A 17 -4.44 23.66 56.00
C LEU A 17 -4.26 24.23 54.59
N TRP A 18 -5.35 24.48 53.86
CA TRP A 18 -5.29 25.09 52.53
C TRP A 18 -4.87 26.56 52.56
N GLU A 19 -5.27 27.32 53.59
CA GLU A 19 -4.83 28.70 53.76
C GLU A 19 -3.31 28.77 54.02
N ILE A 20 -2.78 27.90 54.87
CA ILE A 20 -1.35 27.81 55.14
C ILE A 20 -0.58 27.42 53.87
N ALA A 21 -1.09 26.45 53.10
CA ALA A 21 -0.48 26.04 51.85
C ALA A 21 -0.45 27.18 50.81
N ASN A 22 -1.53 27.96 50.69
CA ASN A 22 -1.61 29.07 49.76
C ASN A 22 -0.61 30.18 50.10
N VAL A 23 -0.44 30.50 51.38
CA VAL A 23 0.57 31.49 51.83
C VAL A 23 1.98 31.00 51.47
N ALA A 24 2.29 29.73 51.74
CA ALA A 24 3.59 29.16 51.36
C ALA A 24 3.82 29.15 49.84
N PHE A 25 2.78 28.91 49.03
CA PHE A 25 2.87 29.00 47.58
C PHE A 25 3.07 30.43 47.07
N GLU A 26 2.49 31.44 47.74
CA GLU A 26 2.72 32.85 47.41
C GLU A 26 4.14 33.30 47.78
N GLU A 27 4.65 32.86 48.92
CA GLU A 27 6.04 33.12 49.33
C GLU A 27 7.03 32.53 48.30
N LEU A 28 6.86 31.26 47.90
CA LEU A 28 7.71 30.64 46.88
C LEU A 28 7.64 31.36 45.51
N LYS A 29 6.45 31.81 45.10
CA LYS A 29 6.32 32.63 43.87
C LYS A 29 7.04 33.96 44.01
N SER A 30 7.01 34.58 45.19
CA SER A 30 7.70 35.84 45.45
C SER A 30 9.22 35.67 45.42
N GLU A 31 9.74 34.56 45.95
CA GLU A 31 11.16 34.21 45.92
C GLU A 31 11.65 33.89 44.50
N GLU A 32 10.88 33.14 43.70
CA GLU A 32 11.19 32.92 42.27
C GLU A 32 11.23 34.23 41.48
N ASN A 33 10.30 35.14 41.76
CA ASN A 33 10.26 36.46 41.11
C ASN A 33 11.41 37.37 41.54
N ALA A 34 11.90 37.24 42.78
CA ALA A 34 13.06 37.99 43.29
C ALA A 34 14.39 37.48 42.69
N LEU A 35 14.51 36.18 42.44
CA LEU A 35 15.69 35.56 41.82
C LEU A 35 15.80 35.83 40.30
N ASN A 36 14.67 36.05 39.63
CA ASN A 36 14.61 36.39 38.21
C ASN A 36 14.06 37.81 38.00
N PRO A 37 14.84 38.88 38.24
CA PRO A 37 14.44 40.19 37.78
C PRO A 37 14.29 40.09 36.25
N LYS A 38 13.08 40.31 35.74
CA LYS A 38 12.82 40.49 34.31
C LYS A 38 13.62 41.71 33.86
N LYS A 39 14.89 41.49 33.52
CA LYS A 39 15.68 42.47 32.78
C LYS A 39 15.05 42.52 31.40
N ASP A 40 14.21 43.52 31.20
CA ASP A 40 13.77 43.96 29.88
C ASP A 40 15.01 44.40 29.10
N LYS A 41 15.74 43.43 28.56
CA LYS A 41 16.75 43.70 27.54
C LYS A 41 15.97 44.27 26.36
N LYS A 42 16.22 45.53 26.01
CA LYS A 42 15.73 46.11 24.75
C LYS A 42 16.13 45.19 23.60
N ILE A 43 15.15 44.44 23.10
CA ILE A 43 15.32 43.60 21.92
C ILE A 43 15.37 44.55 20.72
N THR A 44 16.57 44.85 20.24
CA THR A 44 16.79 45.71 19.07
C THR A 44 16.65 44.96 17.75
N CYS A 45 16.70 43.63 17.78
CA CYS A 45 16.56 42.78 16.62
C CYS A 45 15.13 42.26 16.47
N LYS A 46 14.56 42.36 15.25
CA LYS A 46 13.22 41.82 14.94
C LYS A 46 13.22 40.29 14.73
N HIS A 47 14.36 39.62 14.94
CA HIS A 47 14.56 38.18 14.85
C HIS A 47 13.95 37.55 13.58
N LYS A 48 14.18 38.18 12.42
CA LYS A 48 13.61 37.73 11.14
C LYS A 48 14.48 36.68 10.44
N ASN A 49 15.81 36.77 10.61
CA ASN A 49 16.76 35.79 10.09
C ASN A 49 17.10 34.78 11.19
N ILE A 50 16.44 33.62 11.12
CA ILE A 50 16.58 32.53 12.07
C ILE A 50 17.22 31.35 11.33
N CYS A 51 18.32 30.84 11.87
CA CYS A 51 18.97 29.62 11.42
C CYS A 51 19.21 28.75 12.66
N GLU A 52 18.71 27.51 12.66
CA GLU A 52 18.84 26.58 13.80
C GLU A 52 18.46 27.20 15.15
N ASP A 53 17.31 27.90 15.19
CA ASP A 53 16.76 28.55 16.39
C ASP A 53 17.61 29.69 16.97
N VAL A 54 18.66 30.11 16.27
CA VAL A 54 19.49 31.26 16.61
C VAL A 54 19.24 32.39 15.61
N CYS A 55 19.08 33.61 16.11
CA CYS A 55 19.04 34.77 15.25
C CYS A 55 20.44 35.14 14.77
N VAL A 56 20.66 35.12 13.45
CA VAL A 56 21.96 35.41 12.84
C VAL A 56 22.40 36.87 13.08
N ASP A 57 21.45 37.79 13.20
CA ASP A 57 21.74 39.23 13.31
C ASP A 57 22.13 39.67 14.74
N CYS A 58 21.70 38.95 15.77
CA CYS A 58 21.96 39.33 17.18
C CYS A 58 22.49 38.20 18.08
N GLY A 59 22.60 36.97 17.56
CA GLY A 59 23.08 35.80 18.29
C GLY A 59 22.17 35.33 19.42
N VAL A 60 20.93 35.83 19.51
CA VAL A 60 19.97 35.41 20.54
C VAL A 60 19.38 34.05 20.14
N CYS A 61 19.51 33.07 21.03
CA CYS A 61 18.78 31.80 20.93
C CYS A 61 17.30 32.05 21.26
N LEU A 62 16.42 31.78 20.29
CA LEU A 62 14.98 31.99 20.44
C LEU A 62 14.30 30.81 21.15
N TYR A 63 14.85 29.61 21.01
CA TYR A 63 14.38 28.40 21.66
C TYR A 63 15.50 27.78 22.48
N PHE A 64 15.24 27.50 23.76
CA PHE A 64 16.19 26.88 24.69
C PHE A 64 16.26 25.35 24.54
N SER A 65 15.27 24.74 23.88
CA SER A 65 15.21 23.31 23.64
C SER A 65 14.46 23.05 22.33
N ASN A 66 15.18 22.67 21.28
CA ASN A 66 14.57 22.16 20.05
C ASN A 66 14.52 20.64 20.11
N VAL A 67 13.61 20.12 20.92
CA VAL A 67 13.33 18.69 20.95
C VAL A 67 12.23 18.44 19.93
N SER A 68 12.54 17.65 18.90
CA SER A 68 11.53 17.23 17.92
C SER A 68 10.42 16.45 18.64
N ARG A 69 9.17 16.78 18.33
CA ARG A 69 8.01 15.98 18.78
C ARG A 69 7.80 14.74 17.92
N GLU A 70 8.52 14.64 16.82
CA GLU A 70 8.52 13.45 15.97
C GLU A 70 9.28 12.33 16.66
N GLY A 71 8.93 11.07 16.33
CA GLY A 71 9.62 9.92 16.89
C GLY A 71 11.10 9.95 16.48
N GLU A 72 12.00 10.10 17.44
CA GLU A 72 13.44 9.99 17.18
C GLU A 72 13.76 8.53 16.84
N TRP A 73 14.39 8.32 15.68
CA TRP A 73 14.84 7.00 15.29
C TRP A 73 16.02 6.59 16.18
N ASN A 74 15.90 5.42 16.80
CA ASN A 74 16.83 4.99 17.82
C ASN A 74 18.24 4.73 17.25
N ASN A 75 19.26 5.44 17.76
CA ASN A 75 20.68 5.15 17.57
C ASN A 75 21.33 4.51 18.81
N TYR A 76 20.56 4.20 19.86
CA TYR A 76 21.06 3.55 21.08
C TYR A 76 21.40 2.09 20.78
N LYS A 77 22.70 1.82 20.72
CA LYS A 77 23.26 0.47 20.75
C LYS A 77 23.22 -0.05 22.18
N ASP A 78 22.96 -1.34 22.34
CA ASP A 78 23.22 -2.04 23.59
C ASP A 78 24.73 -2.13 23.85
N ASP A 79 25.13 -2.59 25.03
CA ASP A 79 26.54 -2.78 25.41
C ASP A 79 27.28 -3.76 24.47
N CYS A 80 26.54 -4.54 23.67
CA CYS A 80 27.05 -5.48 22.68
C CYS A 80 27.14 -4.86 21.26
N GLY A 81 26.82 -3.57 21.09
CA GLY A 81 26.87 -2.87 19.80
C GLY A 81 25.70 -3.16 18.85
N ASN A 82 24.71 -3.95 19.27
CA ASN A 82 23.48 -4.19 18.53
C ASN A 82 22.46 -3.08 18.83
N TYR A 83 21.64 -2.70 17.85
CA TYR A 83 20.53 -1.81 18.14
C TYR A 83 19.56 -2.50 19.10
N SER A 84 19.32 -1.89 20.26
CA SER A 84 18.32 -2.39 21.20
C SER A 84 16.96 -2.43 20.50
N LYS A 85 16.34 -3.61 20.45
CA LYS A 85 15.06 -3.84 19.76
C LYS A 85 13.89 -3.07 20.39
N ASN A 86 14.08 -2.44 21.57
CA ASN A 86 12.95 -1.95 22.37
C ASN A 86 13.18 -0.62 23.12
N THR A 87 14.22 0.17 22.81
CA THR A 87 14.46 1.48 23.48
C THR A 87 13.93 2.67 22.69
N GLN A 88 13.00 2.44 21.76
CA GLN A 88 12.38 3.52 20.98
C GLN A 88 11.36 4.25 21.87
N ARG A 89 11.45 5.59 21.98
CA ARG A 89 10.52 6.41 22.78
C ARG A 89 9.10 6.41 22.21
N CYS A 90 8.98 6.16 20.90
CA CYS A 90 7.73 6.05 20.17
C CYS A 90 7.70 4.71 19.44
N ASP A 91 6.55 4.02 19.47
CA ASP A 91 6.33 2.80 18.70
C ASP A 91 6.44 3.13 17.20
N THR A 92 7.27 2.36 16.48
CA THR A 92 7.48 2.52 15.03
C THR A 92 6.32 2.00 14.20
N TYR A 93 5.38 1.27 14.81
CA TYR A 93 4.25 0.73 14.08
C TYR A 93 3.12 1.76 13.92
N VAL A 94 3.22 2.58 12.88
CA VAL A 94 2.07 3.32 12.36
C VAL A 94 1.16 2.31 11.66
N ASP A 95 0.00 2.04 12.26
CA ASP A 95 -0.99 1.14 11.67
C ASP A 95 -1.40 1.64 10.28
N SER A 96 -1.15 0.83 9.24
CA SER A 96 -1.57 1.10 7.87
C SER A 96 -3.10 1.12 7.67
N ASN A 97 -3.87 0.78 8.71
CA ASN A 97 -5.31 0.85 8.71
C ASN A 97 -5.79 2.29 8.98
N PRO A 98 -6.42 2.95 7.99
CA PRO A 98 -6.90 4.31 8.15
C PRO A 98 -8.09 4.43 9.13
N TYR A 99 -8.73 3.32 9.47
CA TYR A 99 -9.79 3.27 10.49
C TYR A 99 -9.29 2.86 11.87
N SER A 100 -7.97 2.79 12.07
CA SER A 100 -7.40 2.42 13.36
C SER A 100 -7.73 3.46 14.42
N ARG A 101 -8.28 2.99 15.55
CA ARG A 101 -8.49 3.78 16.77
C ARG A 101 -7.65 3.23 17.93
N GLY A 102 -6.60 2.49 17.59
CA GLY A 102 -5.90 1.60 18.52
C GLY A 102 -6.59 0.24 18.66
N GLY A 103 -6.01 -0.61 19.50
CA GLY A 103 -6.49 -1.96 19.78
C GLY A 103 -5.34 -2.96 19.85
N THR A 104 -5.38 -3.87 20.82
CA THR A 104 -4.43 -4.97 20.92
C THR A 104 -4.98 -6.22 20.24
N ILE A 105 -4.06 -7.03 19.70
CA ILE A 105 -4.35 -8.35 19.17
C ILE A 105 -3.65 -9.34 20.10
N LEU A 106 -4.36 -10.37 20.56
CA LEU A 106 -3.76 -11.45 21.34
C LEU A 106 -2.64 -12.12 20.54
N PRO A 107 -1.47 -12.36 21.15
CA PRO A 107 -0.40 -13.10 20.49
C PRO A 107 -0.85 -14.55 20.24
N GLY A 108 -0.63 -15.05 19.02
CA GLY A 108 -0.93 -16.43 18.63
C GLY A 108 -1.98 -16.54 17.51
N SER A 109 -2.72 -17.65 17.49
CA SER A 109 -3.67 -17.95 16.41
C SER A 109 -4.94 -17.09 16.50
N ILE A 110 -5.15 -16.25 15.48
CA ILE A 110 -6.34 -15.42 15.26
C ILE A 110 -7.63 -16.27 15.16
N ASN A 111 -7.49 -17.56 14.84
CA ASN A 111 -8.64 -18.45 14.61
C ASN A 111 -9.29 -18.99 15.89
N THR A 112 -8.66 -18.78 17.05
CA THR A 112 -9.21 -19.18 18.34
C THR A 112 -10.47 -18.39 18.69
N LEU A 113 -11.38 -19.01 19.45
CA LEU A 113 -12.60 -18.34 19.94
C LEU A 113 -12.25 -17.05 20.70
N MET A 114 -11.25 -17.13 21.59
CA MET A 114 -10.80 -16.00 22.39
C MET A 114 -10.28 -14.85 21.53
N ALA A 115 -9.44 -15.11 20.52
CA ALA A 115 -8.96 -14.07 19.62
C ALA A 115 -10.10 -13.42 18.82
N LYS A 116 -11.08 -14.21 18.35
CA LYS A 116 -12.25 -13.68 17.63
C LYS A 116 -13.12 -12.78 18.52
N LEU A 117 -13.33 -13.16 19.78
CA LEU A 117 -14.08 -12.37 20.76
C LEU A 117 -13.36 -11.08 21.11
N GLN A 118 -12.05 -11.14 21.36
CA GLN A 118 -11.26 -9.93 21.63
C GLN A 118 -11.32 -8.96 20.45
N ILE A 119 -11.09 -9.41 19.21
CA ILE A 119 -11.17 -8.55 18.01
C ILE A 119 -12.57 -7.92 17.90
N GLN A 120 -13.64 -8.65 18.25
CA GLN A 120 -14.99 -8.10 18.25
C GLN A 120 -15.20 -7.02 19.31
N GLN A 121 -14.50 -7.09 20.45
CA GLN A 121 -14.58 -6.10 21.52
C GLN A 121 -13.67 -4.88 21.27
N THR A 122 -12.50 -5.08 20.67
CA THR A 122 -11.48 -4.02 20.53
C THR A 122 -11.53 -3.30 19.17
N PHE A 123 -11.96 -3.96 18.09
CA PHE A 123 -11.98 -3.35 16.75
C PHE A 123 -13.34 -2.77 16.42
N SER A 124 -13.34 -1.58 15.82
CA SER A 124 -14.54 -1.08 15.16
C SER A 124 -14.92 -1.95 13.94
N HIS A 125 -16.20 -1.96 13.57
CA HIS A 125 -16.65 -2.75 12.42
C HIS A 125 -15.90 -2.39 11.12
N LYS A 126 -15.61 -1.10 10.89
CA LYS A 126 -14.84 -0.64 9.73
C LYS A 126 -13.38 -1.10 9.80
N GLN A 127 -12.74 -0.95 10.96
CA GLN A 127 -11.34 -1.38 11.19
C GLN A 127 -11.16 -2.88 10.97
N LYS A 128 -12.04 -3.71 11.56
CA LYS A 128 -12.05 -5.17 11.38
C LYS A 128 -12.24 -5.56 9.92
N THR A 129 -13.19 -4.92 9.24
CA THR A 129 -13.50 -5.22 7.83
C THR A 129 -12.34 -4.89 6.91
N TYR A 130 -11.72 -3.72 7.09
CA TYR A 130 -10.55 -3.31 6.31
C TYR A 130 -9.38 -4.26 6.52
N TRP A 131 -9.12 -4.63 7.78
CA TRP A 131 -8.02 -5.54 8.13
C TRP A 131 -8.19 -6.95 7.53
N LEU A 132 -9.37 -7.56 7.67
CA LEU A 132 -9.64 -8.89 7.11
C LEU A 132 -9.50 -8.93 5.58
N ILE A 133 -9.93 -7.86 4.90
CA ILE A 133 -9.83 -7.77 3.44
C ILE A 133 -8.39 -7.48 3.01
N GLY A 134 -7.65 -6.69 3.80
CA GLY A 134 -6.20 -6.53 3.62
C GLY A 134 -5.46 -7.87 3.65
N LEU A 135 -5.78 -8.73 4.63
CA LEU A 135 -5.22 -10.10 4.70
C LEU A 135 -5.62 -10.96 3.50
N GLU A 136 -6.86 -10.83 3.00
CA GLU A 136 -7.30 -11.55 1.81
C GLU A 136 -6.55 -11.12 0.55
N ILE A 137 -6.31 -9.82 0.39
CA ILE A 137 -5.51 -9.24 -0.70
C ILE A 137 -4.06 -9.74 -0.60
N GLU A 138 -3.46 -9.72 0.58
CA GLU A 138 -2.10 -10.24 0.82
C GLU A 138 -2.00 -11.73 0.49
N ARG A 139 -2.98 -12.54 0.93
CA ARG A 139 -3.04 -13.97 0.59
C ARG A 139 -3.08 -14.18 -0.92
N ALA A 140 -3.92 -13.43 -1.63
CA ALA A 140 -4.02 -13.53 -3.09
C ALA A 140 -2.74 -13.06 -3.79
N ALA A 141 -2.11 -11.98 -3.31
CA ALA A 141 -0.84 -11.48 -3.81
C ALA A 141 0.28 -12.53 -3.65
N CYS A 142 0.35 -13.20 -2.49
CA CYS A 142 1.28 -14.31 -2.25
C CYS A 142 1.05 -15.48 -3.22
N CYS A 143 -0.21 -15.88 -3.47
CA CYS A 143 -0.52 -16.93 -4.45
C CYS A 143 -0.07 -16.59 -5.88
N LEU A 144 0.02 -15.29 -6.20
CA LEU A 144 0.42 -14.77 -7.51
C LEU A 144 1.90 -14.39 -7.57
N ASN A 145 2.69 -14.65 -6.52
CA ASN A 145 4.09 -14.24 -6.37
C ASN A 145 4.31 -12.72 -6.51
N ILE A 146 3.33 -11.91 -6.08
CA ILE A 146 3.44 -10.45 -6.04
C ILE A 146 4.08 -10.05 -4.71
N ASN A 147 5.38 -9.78 -4.72
CA ASN A 147 6.13 -9.40 -3.52
C ASN A 147 6.26 -7.88 -3.32
N SER A 148 5.76 -7.07 -4.25
CA SER A 148 5.84 -5.60 -4.15
C SER A 148 4.82 -5.08 -3.14
N LYS A 149 5.31 -4.50 -2.05
CA LYS A 149 4.49 -3.86 -1.02
C LYS A 149 3.65 -2.71 -1.59
N ASP A 150 4.19 -1.96 -2.55
CA ASP A 150 3.50 -0.84 -3.17
C ASP A 150 2.22 -1.25 -3.89
N ILE A 151 2.20 -2.44 -4.52
CA ILE A 151 1.02 -2.97 -5.19
C ILE A 151 -0.07 -3.30 -4.15
N ILE A 152 0.32 -3.97 -3.07
CA ILE A 152 -0.59 -4.36 -1.98
C ILE A 152 -1.15 -3.11 -1.29
N ASP A 153 -0.32 -2.12 -0.99
CA ASP A 153 -0.74 -0.88 -0.36
C ASP A 153 -1.66 -0.07 -1.28
N THR A 154 -1.41 -0.07 -2.59
CA THR A 154 -2.29 0.56 -3.57
C THR A 154 -3.64 -0.15 -3.68
N ALA A 155 -3.66 -1.48 -3.65
CA ALA A 155 -4.90 -2.25 -3.60
C ALA A 155 -5.73 -1.95 -2.34
N LYS A 156 -5.07 -1.88 -1.17
CA LYS A 156 -5.70 -1.50 0.10
C LYS A 156 -6.24 -0.06 0.07
N LYS A 157 -5.52 0.88 -0.57
CA LYS A 157 -6.01 2.26 -0.79
C LYS A 157 -7.27 2.31 -1.66
N TYR A 158 -7.38 1.48 -2.70
CA TYR A 158 -8.62 1.39 -3.49
C TYR A 158 -9.78 0.84 -2.66
N TRP A 159 -9.50 -0.18 -1.84
CA TRP A 159 -10.47 -0.72 -0.92
C TRP A 159 -10.95 0.32 0.11
N HIS A 160 -10.03 1.14 0.63
CA HIS A 160 -10.37 2.25 1.52
C HIS A 160 -11.34 3.24 0.86
N LYS A 161 -11.05 3.68 -0.37
CA LYS A 161 -11.93 4.59 -1.12
C LYS A 161 -13.34 4.02 -1.30
N TYR A 162 -13.45 2.71 -1.53
CA TYR A 162 -14.75 2.03 -1.57
C TYR A 162 -15.49 2.09 -0.22
N MET A 163 -14.79 1.84 0.89
CA MET A 163 -15.40 1.89 2.21
C MET A 163 -15.85 3.30 2.61
N ASP A 164 -15.10 4.33 2.21
CA ASP A 164 -15.44 5.73 2.43
C ASP A 164 -16.62 6.19 1.57
N SER A 165 -16.81 5.62 0.38
CA SER A 165 -17.93 5.97 -0.50
C SER A 165 -19.30 5.55 0.05
N GLY A 166 -19.36 4.75 1.12
CA GLY A 166 -20.60 4.29 1.75
C GLY A 166 -21.47 3.36 0.88
N LYS A 167 -20.97 2.90 -0.29
CA LYS A 167 -21.75 2.06 -1.22
C LYS A 167 -21.83 0.62 -0.72
N LEU A 168 -23.05 0.10 -0.56
CA LEU A 168 -23.28 -1.29 -0.15
C LEU A 168 -23.36 -2.21 -1.36
N THR A 169 -22.43 -3.16 -1.46
CA THR A 169 -22.45 -4.20 -2.50
C THR A 169 -22.83 -5.55 -1.92
N ARG A 170 -23.60 -6.35 -2.68
CA ARG A 170 -23.90 -7.75 -2.33
C ARG A 170 -22.61 -8.59 -2.27
N ALA A 171 -22.62 -9.67 -1.48
CA ALA A 171 -21.44 -10.50 -1.21
C ALA A 171 -20.70 -10.99 -2.47
N SER A 172 -21.44 -11.41 -3.52
CA SER A 172 -20.83 -11.88 -4.77
C SER A 172 -20.12 -10.76 -5.54
N VAL A 173 -20.67 -9.54 -5.54
CA VAL A 173 -20.07 -8.36 -6.16
C VAL A 173 -18.88 -7.87 -5.33
N ARG A 174 -18.99 -7.93 -4.01
CA ARG A 174 -17.92 -7.56 -3.08
C ARG A 174 -16.66 -8.41 -3.31
N LYS A 175 -16.82 -9.72 -3.49
CA LYS A 175 -15.70 -10.62 -3.81
C LYS A 175 -15.02 -10.23 -5.13
N GLY A 176 -15.81 -9.93 -6.16
CA GLY A 176 -15.30 -9.43 -7.44
C GLY A 176 -14.61 -8.07 -7.33
N LEU A 177 -15.11 -7.19 -6.46
CA LEU A 177 -14.55 -5.86 -6.20
C LEU A 177 -13.18 -5.95 -5.52
N ILE A 178 -13.02 -6.82 -4.53
CA ILE A 178 -11.71 -7.05 -3.86
C ILE A 178 -10.69 -7.54 -4.90
N ALA A 179 -11.08 -8.49 -5.74
CA ALA A 179 -10.25 -8.98 -6.84
C ALA A 179 -9.91 -7.87 -7.85
N ALA A 180 -10.87 -7.00 -8.18
CA ALA A 180 -10.67 -5.85 -9.07
C ALA A 180 -9.70 -4.82 -8.47
N CYS A 181 -9.71 -4.58 -7.15
CA CYS A 181 -8.76 -3.69 -6.49
C CYS A 181 -7.32 -4.17 -6.69
N LEU A 182 -7.07 -5.48 -6.52
CA LEU A 182 -5.74 -6.06 -6.77
C LEU A 182 -5.36 -5.96 -8.25
N LEU A 183 -6.26 -6.33 -9.16
CA LEU A 183 -6.00 -6.24 -10.60
C LEU A 183 -5.63 -4.81 -11.01
N TYR A 184 -6.39 -3.81 -10.56
CA TYR A 184 -6.14 -2.42 -10.95
C TYR A 184 -4.86 -1.87 -10.32
N SER A 185 -4.52 -2.26 -9.08
CA SER A 185 -3.24 -1.91 -8.47
C SER A 185 -2.03 -2.47 -9.24
N CYS A 186 -2.16 -3.67 -9.81
CA CYS A 186 -1.13 -4.26 -10.65
C CYS A 186 -0.95 -3.46 -11.95
N THR A 187 -2.06 -3.00 -12.54
CA THR A 187 -2.01 -2.18 -13.75
C THR A 187 -1.44 -0.79 -13.52
N THR A 188 -1.76 -0.13 -12.41
CA THR A 188 -1.24 1.22 -12.11
C THR A 188 0.23 1.20 -11.73
N ASN A 189 0.74 0.09 -11.21
CA ASN A 189 2.15 -0.09 -10.87
C ASN A 189 2.98 -0.73 -12.00
N ASN A 190 2.50 -0.70 -13.25
CA ASN A 190 3.21 -1.24 -14.43
C ASN A 190 3.58 -2.74 -14.37
N SER A 191 2.90 -3.52 -13.53
CA SER A 191 3.08 -4.96 -13.40
C SER A 191 1.78 -5.69 -13.78
N PRO A 192 1.38 -5.67 -15.06
CA PRO A 192 0.09 -6.21 -15.47
C PRO A 192 0.01 -7.73 -15.25
N ILE A 193 -1.08 -8.14 -14.61
CA ILE A 193 -1.40 -9.55 -14.36
C ILE A 193 -2.61 -9.93 -15.20
N GLU A 194 -2.64 -11.18 -15.63
CA GLU A 194 -3.78 -11.67 -16.40
C GLU A 194 -5.04 -11.76 -15.54
N ARG A 195 -6.17 -11.35 -16.11
CA ARG A 195 -7.48 -11.48 -15.47
C ARG A 195 -7.76 -12.91 -15.00
N GLN A 196 -7.35 -13.92 -15.79
CA GLN A 196 -7.57 -15.33 -15.45
C GLN A 196 -6.79 -15.76 -14.20
N GLU A 197 -5.61 -15.19 -13.96
CA GLU A 197 -4.81 -15.50 -12.78
C GLU A 197 -5.43 -14.93 -11.51
N ILE A 198 -5.93 -13.69 -11.57
CA ILE A 198 -6.68 -13.07 -10.48
C ILE A 198 -7.94 -13.88 -10.15
N ILE A 199 -8.69 -14.30 -11.19
CA ILE A 199 -9.90 -15.12 -11.03
C ILE A 199 -9.60 -16.41 -10.29
N LYS A 200 -8.50 -17.09 -10.65
CA LYS A 200 -8.01 -18.29 -9.97
C LYS A 200 -7.59 -18.01 -8.52
N ALA A 201 -6.87 -16.91 -8.25
CA ALA A 201 -6.40 -16.58 -6.89
C ALA A 201 -7.54 -16.29 -5.90
N PHE A 202 -8.62 -15.67 -6.37
CA PHE A 202 -9.80 -15.37 -5.56
C PHE A 202 -10.90 -16.44 -5.64
N ASN A 203 -10.76 -17.49 -6.47
CA ASN A 203 -11.82 -18.49 -6.72
C ASN A 203 -13.16 -17.81 -7.06
N CYS A 204 -13.16 -16.90 -8.04
CA CYS A 204 -14.36 -16.16 -8.48
C CYS A 204 -14.66 -16.45 -9.96
N ASP A 205 -15.79 -15.95 -10.46
CA ASP A 205 -16.17 -16.08 -11.88
C ASP A 205 -15.78 -14.81 -12.65
N THR A 206 -15.54 -14.95 -13.97
CA THR A 206 -15.33 -13.82 -14.89
C THR A 206 -16.43 -12.76 -14.77
N LYS A 207 -17.69 -13.19 -14.70
CA LYS A 207 -18.86 -12.30 -14.54
C LYS A 207 -18.83 -11.54 -13.21
N THR A 208 -18.34 -12.16 -12.14
CA THR A 208 -18.26 -11.51 -10.82
C THR A 208 -17.15 -10.46 -10.78
N LEU A 209 -16.00 -10.75 -11.39
CA LEU A 209 -14.91 -9.80 -11.53
C LEU A 209 -15.37 -8.55 -12.30
N SER A 210 -15.99 -8.72 -13.47
CA SER A 210 -16.46 -7.59 -14.28
C SER A 210 -17.55 -6.76 -13.60
N LYS A 211 -18.39 -7.37 -12.76
CA LYS A 211 -19.34 -6.61 -11.93
C LYS A 211 -18.62 -5.79 -10.85
N GLY A 212 -17.57 -6.35 -10.24
CA GLY A 212 -16.74 -5.66 -9.27
C GLY A 212 -15.95 -4.49 -9.88
N GLU A 213 -15.37 -4.68 -11.07
CA GLU A 213 -14.67 -3.63 -11.83
C GLU A 213 -15.58 -2.43 -12.11
N LYS A 214 -16.83 -2.66 -12.53
CA LYS A 214 -17.81 -1.58 -12.75
C LYS A 214 -18.01 -0.73 -11.49
N VAL A 215 -18.17 -1.36 -10.34
CA VAL A 215 -18.34 -0.66 -9.06
C VAL A 215 -17.07 0.11 -8.69
N LEU A 216 -15.90 -0.49 -8.89
CA LEU A 216 -14.62 0.17 -8.61
C LEU A 216 -14.46 1.44 -9.45
N PHE A 217 -14.72 1.37 -10.75
CA PHE A 217 -14.60 2.52 -11.66
C PHE A 217 -15.61 3.62 -11.34
N GLU A 218 -16.82 3.25 -10.90
CA GLU A 218 -17.84 4.19 -10.44
C GLU A 218 -17.39 4.95 -9.19
N ILE A 219 -16.56 4.35 -8.33
CA ILE A 219 -16.09 4.96 -7.09
C ILE A 219 -14.86 5.82 -7.31
N LEU A 220 -13.99 5.41 -8.22
CA LEU A 220 -12.82 6.19 -8.58
C LEU A 220 -13.15 7.44 -9.40
N ASN A 221 -14.44 7.70 -9.68
CA ASN A 221 -14.95 8.86 -10.45
C ASN A 221 -14.20 9.07 -11.76
N THR A 222 -13.71 7.97 -12.32
CA THR A 222 -13.17 7.94 -13.66
C THR A 222 -14.35 7.93 -14.63
N ASN A 223 -14.99 9.09 -14.75
CA ASN A 223 -16.15 9.38 -15.61
C ASN A 223 -15.87 9.11 -17.11
N ASN A 224 -14.68 8.65 -17.47
CA ASN A 224 -14.28 8.28 -18.82
C ASN A 224 -13.77 6.82 -18.96
N LEU A 225 -13.80 5.98 -17.90
CA LEU A 225 -13.23 4.62 -17.93
C LEU A 225 -14.21 3.50 -18.30
N THR A 226 -15.34 3.78 -18.93
CA THR A 226 -16.15 2.69 -19.49
C THR A 226 -15.35 1.84 -20.48
N TYR A 227 -14.33 2.39 -21.14
CA TYR A 227 -13.49 1.68 -22.10
C TYR A 227 -12.14 2.38 -22.38
N ILE A 228 -11.53 3.13 -21.45
CA ILE A 228 -10.07 3.30 -21.59
C ILE A 228 -9.53 1.92 -21.23
N ASN A 229 -9.45 1.05 -22.24
CA ASN A 229 -8.17 0.64 -22.77
C ASN A 229 -7.04 1.02 -21.79
N VAL A 230 -7.04 0.39 -20.61
CA VAL A 230 -5.82 -0.20 -20.10
C VAL A 230 -5.45 -1.25 -21.14
N GLN A 231 -5.07 -0.76 -22.33
CA GLN A 231 -4.14 -1.39 -23.22
C GLN A 231 -2.92 -1.40 -22.34
N THR A 232 -2.81 -2.44 -21.53
CA THR A 232 -1.53 -2.90 -21.05
C THR A 232 -0.64 -2.80 -22.27
N GLU A 233 0.29 -1.86 -22.26
CA GLU A 233 1.28 -1.80 -23.32
C GLU A 233 1.85 -3.22 -23.39
N ASP A 234 1.58 -3.90 -24.51
CA ASP A 234 1.87 -5.32 -24.68
C ASP A 234 3.38 -5.61 -24.56
N SER A 235 4.19 -4.54 -24.54
CA SER A 235 5.64 -4.50 -24.38
C SER A 235 6.16 -5.30 -23.19
N ASN A 236 5.42 -5.36 -22.06
CA ASN A 236 5.85 -6.13 -20.88
C ASN A 236 5.43 -7.61 -20.91
N SER A 237 4.44 -7.98 -21.72
CA SER A 237 3.98 -9.37 -21.82
C SER A 237 5.08 -10.29 -22.37
N PHE A 238 5.87 -9.81 -23.33
CA PHE A 238 6.96 -10.57 -23.92
C PHE A 238 8.05 -10.94 -22.91
N ILE A 239 8.43 -10.00 -22.02
CA ILE A 239 9.45 -10.24 -20.99
C ILE A 239 9.02 -11.39 -20.08
N ARG A 240 7.76 -11.38 -19.66
CA ARG A 240 7.18 -12.40 -18.79
C ARG A 240 7.16 -13.78 -19.46
N TYR A 241 6.61 -13.91 -20.66
CA TYR A 241 6.54 -15.22 -21.33
C TYR A 241 7.91 -15.73 -21.78
N CYS A 242 8.82 -14.85 -22.23
CA CYS A 242 10.20 -15.23 -22.51
C CYS A 242 10.92 -15.76 -21.26
N SER A 243 10.68 -15.15 -20.09
CA SER A 243 11.22 -15.63 -18.81
C SER A 243 10.65 -16.99 -18.42
N LEU A 244 9.34 -17.21 -18.56
CA LEU A 244 8.69 -18.51 -18.32
C LEU A 244 9.23 -19.60 -19.25
N LEU A 245 9.54 -19.25 -20.50
CA LEU A 245 10.11 -20.15 -21.50
C LEU A 245 11.64 -20.31 -21.39
N LYS A 246 12.28 -19.67 -20.40
CA LYS A 246 13.74 -19.66 -20.17
C LYS A 246 14.55 -19.18 -21.39
N LEU A 247 14.01 -18.21 -22.12
CA LEU A 247 14.68 -17.58 -23.27
C LEU A 247 15.57 -16.41 -22.80
N LYS A 248 16.58 -16.07 -23.61
CA LYS A 248 17.46 -14.90 -23.33
C LYS A 248 16.66 -13.61 -23.40
N PHE A 249 17.00 -12.62 -22.56
CA PHE A 249 16.35 -11.30 -22.53
C PHE A 249 16.38 -10.58 -23.90
N SER A 250 17.44 -10.78 -24.69
CA SER A 250 17.56 -10.24 -26.05
C SER A 250 16.41 -10.66 -26.96
N VAL A 251 15.83 -11.85 -26.76
CA VAL A 251 14.68 -12.34 -27.52
C VAL A 251 13.45 -11.48 -27.27
N SER A 252 13.22 -11.06 -26.03
CA SER A 252 12.09 -10.19 -25.69
C SER A 252 12.19 -8.83 -26.39
N SER A 253 13.40 -8.28 -26.50
CA SER A 253 13.61 -7.00 -27.22
C SER A 253 13.31 -7.14 -28.71
N ILE A 254 13.71 -8.26 -29.33
CA ILE A 254 13.39 -8.56 -30.74
C ILE A 254 11.89 -8.77 -30.92
N CYS A 255 11.21 -9.45 -29.99
CA CYS A 255 9.76 -9.62 -30.01
C CYS A 255 9.04 -8.27 -29.97
N ASN A 256 9.46 -7.37 -29.07
CA ASN A 256 8.91 -6.02 -28.96
C ASN A 256 9.10 -5.22 -30.26
N ALA A 257 10.32 -5.24 -30.82
CA ALA A 257 10.60 -4.56 -32.09
C ALA A 257 9.72 -5.08 -33.24
N LEU A 258 9.48 -6.40 -33.32
CA LEU A 258 8.63 -7.00 -34.34
C LEU A 258 7.14 -6.67 -34.13
N HIS A 259 6.70 -6.66 -32.87
CA HIS A 259 5.35 -6.25 -32.50
C HIS A 259 5.07 -4.79 -32.88
N ASP A 260 6.01 -3.89 -32.58
CA ASP A 260 5.86 -2.46 -32.88
C ASP A 260 5.90 -2.20 -34.40
N LYS A 261 6.75 -2.92 -35.14
CA LYS A 261 6.81 -2.84 -36.61
C LYS A 261 5.49 -3.26 -37.27
N HIS A 262 4.85 -4.33 -36.78
CA HIS A 262 3.65 -4.90 -37.38
C HIS A 262 2.38 -4.66 -36.56
N LYS A 263 2.33 -3.55 -35.80
CA LYS A 263 1.22 -3.24 -34.89
C LYS A 263 -0.15 -3.22 -35.57
N VAL A 264 -0.25 -2.63 -36.77
CA VAL A 264 -1.52 -2.51 -37.52
C VAL A 264 -2.07 -3.87 -37.96
N PRO A 265 -1.34 -4.74 -38.70
CA PRO A 265 -1.87 -6.04 -39.12
C PRO A 265 -2.10 -7.01 -37.95
N LEU A 266 -1.36 -6.87 -36.85
CA LEU A 266 -1.55 -7.71 -35.65
C LEU A 266 -2.83 -7.38 -34.87
N GLN A 267 -3.47 -6.21 -35.09
CA GLN A 267 -4.76 -5.87 -34.47
C GLN A 267 -5.90 -6.80 -34.88
N ALA A 268 -5.78 -7.50 -36.02
CA ALA A 268 -6.78 -8.48 -36.45
C ALA A 268 -6.78 -9.75 -35.59
N VAL A 269 -5.76 -9.93 -34.74
CA VAL A 269 -5.57 -11.11 -33.90
C VAL A 269 -5.75 -10.71 -32.43
N THR A 270 -6.25 -11.64 -31.60
CA THR A 270 -6.28 -11.41 -30.15
C THR A 270 -4.86 -11.18 -29.61
N PRO A 271 -4.64 -10.21 -28.69
CA PRO A 271 -3.30 -9.84 -28.22
C PRO A 271 -2.48 -11.02 -27.69
N LYS A 272 -3.12 -11.92 -26.92
CA LYS A 272 -2.47 -13.16 -26.44
C LYS A 272 -1.95 -14.04 -27.58
N SER A 273 -2.75 -14.20 -28.65
CA SER A 273 -2.35 -15.03 -29.79
C SER A 273 -1.27 -14.34 -30.63
N ALA A 274 -1.29 -13.01 -30.71
CA ALA A 274 -0.21 -12.22 -31.33
C ALA A 274 1.12 -12.44 -30.58
N VAL A 275 1.14 -12.27 -29.25
CA VAL A 275 2.33 -12.49 -28.42
C VAL A 275 2.87 -13.91 -28.58
N GLY A 276 2.02 -14.93 -28.43
CA GLY A 276 2.44 -16.32 -28.60
C GLY A 276 2.93 -16.66 -30.00
N GLY A 277 2.31 -16.07 -31.03
CA GLY A 277 2.69 -16.26 -32.43
C GLY A 277 4.03 -15.63 -32.77
N ILE A 278 4.30 -14.42 -32.27
CA ILE A 278 5.58 -13.70 -32.45
C ILE A 278 6.72 -14.48 -31.78
N ILE A 279 6.52 -14.95 -30.55
CA ILE A 279 7.53 -15.76 -29.85
C ILE A 279 7.82 -17.04 -30.64
N ALA A 280 6.77 -17.75 -31.09
CA ALA A 280 6.95 -18.98 -31.88
C ALA A 280 7.63 -18.72 -33.24
N TYR A 281 7.35 -17.58 -33.87
CA TYR A 281 8.01 -17.16 -35.10
C TYR A 281 9.51 -16.91 -34.89
N ILE A 282 9.88 -16.11 -33.89
CA ILE A 282 11.28 -15.77 -33.62
C ILE A 282 12.10 -17.01 -33.22
N VAL A 283 11.55 -17.87 -32.36
CA VAL A 283 12.22 -19.12 -31.95
C VAL A 283 12.50 -20.03 -33.14
N LYS A 284 11.53 -20.17 -34.06
CA LYS A 284 11.62 -21.09 -35.19
C LYS A 284 12.44 -20.53 -36.36
N PHE A 285 12.21 -19.28 -36.75
CA PHE A 285 12.76 -18.73 -38.01
C PHE A 285 13.98 -17.85 -37.80
N LYS A 286 14.05 -17.03 -36.74
CA LYS A 286 15.21 -16.15 -36.49
C LYS A 286 16.33 -16.82 -35.69
N LEU A 287 15.98 -17.61 -34.69
CA LEU A 287 16.96 -18.21 -33.77
C LEU A 287 17.29 -19.67 -34.09
N ASN A 288 16.50 -20.34 -34.95
CA ASN A 288 16.65 -21.76 -35.30
C ASN A 288 16.82 -22.68 -34.07
N LEU A 289 16.14 -22.37 -32.96
CA LEU A 289 16.24 -23.16 -31.73
C LEU A 289 15.28 -24.35 -31.78
N LYS A 290 15.76 -25.53 -31.38
CA LYS A 290 14.93 -26.74 -31.24
C LYS A 290 14.01 -26.72 -30.02
N THR A 291 14.36 -25.90 -29.03
CA THR A 291 13.62 -25.72 -27.77
C THR A 291 13.45 -24.22 -27.51
N PRO A 292 12.27 -23.74 -27.08
CA PRO A 292 11.03 -24.44 -26.74
C PRO A 292 10.18 -24.87 -27.95
N THR A 293 9.57 -26.06 -27.86
CA THR A 293 8.64 -26.58 -28.88
C THR A 293 7.36 -25.74 -28.91
N LYS A 294 6.72 -25.65 -30.07
CA LYS A 294 5.43 -24.95 -30.25
C LYS A 294 4.33 -25.41 -29.27
N THR A 295 4.33 -26.67 -28.86
CA THR A 295 3.42 -27.22 -27.85
C THR A 295 3.66 -26.60 -26.47
N VAL A 296 4.92 -26.41 -26.09
CA VAL A 296 5.32 -25.75 -24.85
C VAL A 296 4.87 -24.29 -24.88
N ILE A 297 5.11 -23.59 -25.99
CA ILE A 297 4.68 -22.19 -26.16
C ILE A 297 3.15 -22.08 -26.05
N SER A 298 2.42 -22.96 -26.74
CA SER A 298 0.96 -23.06 -26.69
C SER A 298 0.43 -23.27 -25.28
N ALA A 299 1.06 -24.14 -24.49
CA ALA A 299 0.70 -24.38 -23.10
C ALA A 299 1.02 -23.18 -22.18
N THR A 300 2.16 -22.51 -22.38
CA THR A 300 2.56 -21.36 -21.55
C THR A 300 1.74 -20.10 -21.78
N VAL A 301 1.32 -19.84 -23.03
CA VAL A 301 0.53 -18.65 -23.40
C VAL A 301 -0.98 -18.93 -23.31
N ASP A 302 -1.36 -20.19 -23.12
CA ASP A 302 -2.75 -20.67 -23.08
C ASP A 302 -3.52 -20.34 -24.38
N VAL A 303 -2.89 -20.66 -25.52
CA VAL A 303 -3.45 -20.45 -26.86
C VAL A 303 -3.28 -21.73 -27.68
N CYS A 304 -4.32 -22.16 -28.40
CA CYS A 304 -4.28 -23.40 -29.16
C CYS A 304 -3.29 -23.35 -30.34
N THR A 305 -2.69 -24.50 -30.64
CA THR A 305 -1.65 -24.61 -31.69
C THR A 305 -2.11 -24.18 -33.09
N PRO A 306 -3.37 -24.38 -33.55
CA PRO A 306 -3.79 -23.92 -34.88
C PRO A 306 -3.79 -22.39 -34.98
N THR A 307 -4.17 -21.70 -33.91
CA THR A 307 -4.19 -20.23 -33.87
C THR A 307 -2.78 -19.68 -33.97
N LEU A 308 -1.81 -20.28 -33.27
CA LEU A 308 -0.40 -19.92 -33.41
C LEU A 308 0.10 -20.10 -34.84
N ASN A 309 -0.33 -21.14 -35.57
CA ASN A 309 0.07 -21.34 -36.97
C ASN A 309 -0.43 -20.22 -37.88
N LYS A 310 -1.68 -19.77 -37.68
CA LYS A 310 -2.25 -18.66 -38.47
C LYS A 310 -1.45 -17.38 -38.27
N VAL A 311 -1.07 -17.07 -37.02
CA VAL A 311 -0.26 -15.88 -36.71
C VAL A 311 1.15 -15.99 -37.28
N ILE A 312 1.77 -17.16 -37.19
CA ILE A 312 3.09 -17.42 -37.80
C ILE A 312 3.06 -17.20 -39.31
N GLN A 313 2.05 -17.72 -40.00
CA GLN A 313 1.89 -17.53 -41.45
C GLN A 313 1.66 -16.06 -41.80
N LEU A 314 0.86 -15.35 -41.00
CA LEU A 314 0.63 -13.92 -41.16
C LEU A 314 1.93 -13.13 -41.04
N ILE A 315 2.74 -13.37 -40.01
CA ILE A 315 4.03 -12.69 -39.81
C ILE A 315 5.01 -13.04 -40.93
N HIS A 316 5.09 -14.31 -41.33
CA HIS A 316 5.96 -14.75 -42.42
C HIS A 316 5.61 -14.05 -43.74
N ASN A 317 4.32 -13.89 -44.05
CA ASN A 317 3.88 -13.16 -45.24
C ASN A 317 4.18 -11.67 -45.18
N LEU A 318 4.26 -11.08 -43.97
CA LEU A 318 4.61 -9.68 -43.78
C LEU A 318 6.12 -9.45 -43.92
N GLU A 319 6.96 -10.29 -43.30
CA GLU A 319 8.42 -10.15 -43.46
C GLU A 319 8.86 -10.38 -44.91
N ASN A 320 8.21 -11.30 -45.66
CA ASN A 320 8.53 -11.51 -47.08
C ASN A 320 8.11 -10.35 -48.00
N LYS A 321 7.11 -9.56 -47.63
CA LYS A 321 6.68 -8.38 -48.40
C LYS A 321 7.58 -7.18 -48.18
N ASP A 322 8.32 -7.15 -47.09
CA ASP A 322 9.27 -6.06 -46.77
C ASP A 322 10.65 -6.29 -47.43
N SER A 323 10.89 -7.48 -47.99
CA SER A 323 12.15 -7.85 -48.66
C SER A 323 12.12 -7.70 -50.19
N ASP A 324 10.96 -7.37 -50.76
CA ASP A 324 10.75 -7.00 -52.18
C ASP A 324 10.55 -5.49 -52.30
#